data_AF-A0A712HKV6-F1
#
_entry.id   AF-A0A712HKV6-F1
#
_cell.length_a   1.000
_cell.length_b   1.000
_cell.length_c   1.000
_cell.angle_alpha   90.00
_cell.angle_beta   90.00
_cell.angle_gamma   90.00
#
_symmetry.space_group_name_H-M   'P 1'
#
loop_
_entity.id
_entity.type
_entity.pdbx_description
1 polymer ?
#
loop_
_entity_poly.entity_id
_entity_poly.type
_entity_poly.pdbx_seq_one_letter_code
_entity_poly.pdbx_strand_id
1 'polypeptide(L)'
;QAEVESEVHITVGVVRYDIEGRARAGGASSFLADRVEEEGEVRVFIEHNDNFRLPANPETPVIMIGPGTGIAPFRSFMQQRAAEGVEGKNWLFFGNPHFTEDFLYQVEWQRYVKEGVLSRIDLAWSRDQKEKIYVQDKLREQGAELWRWINDGAHIYVCGDARRMAADVEKALLEVIAEFGGMDLESADEYLSELRVERRYQRDVY
;
A
#
# COMPACT_ATOMS: atom_id res chain seq x y z
N GLN A 1 -0.44 17.64 3.11
CA GLN A 1 -1.83 17.77 2.62
C GLN A 1 -2.01 19.14 1.96
N ALA A 2 -1.30 19.40 0.85
CA ALA A 2 -1.29 20.71 0.18
C ALA A 2 -1.92 20.69 -1.22
N GLU A 3 -2.19 19.49 -1.79
CA GLU A 3 -2.74 19.36 -3.15
C GLU A 3 -4.28 19.39 -3.19
N VAL A 4 -4.94 19.08 -2.06
CA VAL A 4 -6.40 19.03 -1.90
C VAL A 4 -6.75 19.79 -0.62
N GLU A 5 -6.93 21.11 -0.74
CA GLU A 5 -7.05 22.05 0.40
C GLU A 5 -8.20 21.70 1.36
N SER A 6 -9.40 21.49 0.81
CA SER A 6 -10.64 21.30 1.59
C SER A 6 -11.31 19.94 1.36
N GLU A 7 -10.60 18.98 0.78
CA GLU A 7 -11.17 17.69 0.35
C GLU A 7 -10.55 16.51 1.09
N VAL A 8 -11.35 15.46 1.30
CA VAL A 8 -10.89 14.17 1.80
C VAL A 8 -11.31 13.09 0.80
N HIS A 9 -10.33 12.32 0.33
CA HIS A 9 -10.56 11.24 -0.63
C HIS A 9 -10.51 9.89 0.08
N ILE A 10 -11.36 8.97 -0.36
CA ILE A 10 -11.42 7.59 0.17
C ILE A 10 -11.47 6.58 -0.98
N THR A 11 -10.91 5.40 -0.77
CA THR A 11 -10.99 4.27 -1.71
C THR A 11 -11.89 3.19 -1.10
N VAL A 12 -13.12 3.07 -1.59
CA VAL A 12 -14.14 2.20 -0.97
C VAL A 12 -14.38 0.96 -1.82
N GLY A 13 -13.99 -0.20 -1.29
CA GLY A 13 -14.42 -1.49 -1.82
C GLY A 13 -15.86 -1.77 -1.39
N VAL A 14 -16.80 -1.73 -2.34
CA VAL A 14 -18.22 -1.99 -2.03
C VAL A 14 -18.43 -3.47 -1.78
N VAL A 15 -18.86 -3.80 -0.55
CA VAL A 15 -19.12 -5.19 -0.17
C VAL A 15 -20.46 -5.58 -0.74
N ARG A 16 -20.47 -6.55 -1.66
CA ARG A 16 -21.68 -7.12 -2.27
C ARG A 16 -21.59 -8.64 -2.24
N TYR A 17 -22.69 -9.30 -1.90
CA TYR A 17 -22.80 -10.77 -1.86
C TYR A 17 -24.27 -11.19 -1.97
N ASP A 18 -24.53 -12.48 -2.17
CA ASP A 18 -25.89 -13.04 -2.26
C ASP A 18 -26.13 -14.05 -1.14
N ILE A 19 -27.35 -14.06 -0.58
CA ILE A 19 -27.82 -15.13 0.31
C ILE A 19 -29.19 -15.61 -0.17
N GLU A 20 -29.23 -16.84 -0.68
CA GLU A 20 -30.46 -17.51 -1.14
C GLU A 20 -31.20 -16.69 -2.22
N GLY A 21 -30.46 -16.13 -3.19
CA GLY A 21 -31.03 -15.33 -4.29
C GLY A 21 -31.42 -13.91 -3.88
N ARG A 22 -31.07 -13.48 -2.67
CA ARG A 22 -31.25 -12.10 -2.21
C ARG A 22 -29.90 -11.40 -2.15
N ALA A 23 -29.78 -10.34 -2.95
CA ALA A 23 -28.65 -9.43 -2.90
C ALA A 23 -28.51 -8.81 -1.49
N ARG A 24 -27.28 -8.83 -0.99
CA ARG A 24 -26.84 -8.25 0.27
C ARG A 24 -25.64 -7.35 0.03
N ALA A 25 -25.48 -6.34 0.87
CA ALA A 25 -24.37 -5.41 0.77
C ALA A 25 -23.93 -4.88 2.14
N GLY A 26 -22.68 -4.43 2.23
CA GLY A 26 -22.15 -3.81 3.44
C GLY A 26 -22.81 -2.47 3.72
N GLY A 27 -23.12 -2.18 4.98
CA GLY A 27 -23.88 -0.99 5.38
C GLY A 27 -23.26 0.33 4.91
N ALA A 28 -22.02 0.61 5.32
CA ALA A 28 -21.33 1.87 5.00
C ALA A 28 -20.89 1.96 3.52
N SER A 29 -20.29 0.91 2.97
CA SER A 29 -19.77 0.96 1.60
C SER A 29 -20.89 1.02 0.55
N SER A 30 -22.04 0.36 0.77
CA SER A 30 -23.22 0.54 -0.10
C SER A 30 -23.95 1.86 0.15
N PHE A 31 -23.89 2.43 1.36
CA PHE A 31 -24.45 3.76 1.61
C PHE A 31 -23.78 4.79 0.70
N LEU A 32 -22.44 4.81 0.72
CA LEU A 32 -21.64 5.72 -0.08
C LEU A 32 -21.79 5.47 -1.58
N ALA A 33 -21.91 4.21 -2.00
CA ALA A 33 -21.98 3.87 -3.42
C ALA A 33 -23.37 4.00 -4.06
N ASP A 34 -24.44 3.70 -3.30
CA ASP A 34 -25.77 3.49 -3.88
C ASP A 34 -26.83 4.45 -3.35
N ARG A 35 -26.59 5.13 -2.21
CA ARG A 35 -27.64 5.89 -1.50
C ARG A 35 -27.36 7.39 -1.38
N VAL A 36 -26.10 7.80 -1.45
CA VAL A 36 -25.73 9.21 -1.45
C VAL A 36 -25.58 9.64 -2.91
N GLU A 37 -26.36 10.65 -3.31
CA GLU A 37 -26.22 11.26 -4.63
C GLU A 37 -24.98 12.15 -4.69
N GLU A 38 -24.53 12.52 -5.90
CA GLU A 38 -23.46 13.50 -6.07
C GLU A 38 -23.82 14.80 -5.32
N GLU A 39 -22.82 15.39 -4.66
CA GLU A 39 -22.97 16.57 -3.78
C GLU A 39 -23.87 16.35 -2.54
N GLY A 40 -24.27 15.11 -2.25
CA GLY A 40 -25.05 14.75 -1.08
C GLY A 40 -24.26 14.85 0.25
N GLU A 41 -24.99 15.02 1.35
CA GLU A 41 -24.39 15.16 2.69
C GLU A 41 -23.91 13.83 3.28
N VAL A 42 -22.68 13.81 3.79
CA VAL A 42 -22.10 12.69 4.54
C VAL A 42 -21.53 13.22 5.86
N ARG A 43 -21.88 12.57 6.97
CA ARG A 43 -21.27 12.88 8.28
C ARG A 43 -19.89 12.23 8.35
N VAL A 44 -18.86 13.04 8.54
CA VAL A 44 -17.46 12.60 8.57
C VAL A 44 -16.74 13.14 9.81
N PHE A 45 -15.69 12.44 10.22
CA PHE A 45 -14.70 12.91 11.19
C PHE A 45 -13.35 12.28 10.85
N ILE A 46 -12.26 12.82 11.39
CA ILE A 46 -10.90 12.31 11.17
C ILE A 46 -10.48 11.42 12.34
N GLU A 47 -10.08 10.19 12.02
CA GLU A 47 -9.38 9.31 12.96
C GLU A 47 -7.87 9.43 12.71
N HIS A 48 -7.16 10.05 13.65
CA HIS A 48 -5.72 10.31 13.51
C HIS A 48 -4.91 9.04 13.77
N ASN A 49 -4.09 8.63 12.79
CA ASN A 49 -3.11 7.54 12.96
C ASN A 49 -1.66 8.03 12.93
N ASP A 50 -1.12 8.45 14.08
CA ASP A 50 0.26 8.99 14.15
C ASP A 50 1.36 7.94 14.00
N ASN A 51 0.98 6.66 13.90
CA ASN A 51 1.88 5.54 13.64
C ASN A 51 1.95 5.16 12.15
N PHE A 52 1.22 5.86 11.27
CA PHE A 52 1.26 5.68 9.82
C PHE A 52 1.48 7.03 9.11
N ARG A 53 2.75 7.41 8.98
CA ARG A 53 3.18 8.73 8.47
C ARG A 53 4.43 8.61 7.62
N LEU A 54 4.53 9.45 6.59
CA LEU A 54 5.77 9.65 5.83
C LEU A 54 6.93 10.03 6.76
N PRO A 55 8.19 9.72 6.36
CA PRO A 55 9.36 10.15 7.12
C PRO A 55 9.42 11.68 7.19
N ALA A 56 9.92 12.21 8.30
CA ALA A 56 10.11 13.65 8.45
C ALA A 56 11.18 14.21 7.49
N ASN A 57 12.18 13.39 7.15
CA ASN A 57 13.14 13.73 6.11
C ASN A 57 12.57 13.34 4.74
N PRO A 58 12.33 14.31 3.83
CA PRO A 58 11.78 14.03 2.51
C PRO A 58 12.68 13.12 1.66
N GLU A 59 14.01 13.19 1.84
CA GLU A 59 14.97 12.41 1.05
C GLU A 59 14.97 10.91 1.41
N THR A 60 14.39 10.54 2.55
CA THR A 60 14.36 9.14 3.00
C THR A 60 13.53 8.28 2.02
N PRO A 61 14.06 7.15 1.52
CA PRO A 61 13.30 6.28 0.62
C PRO A 61 12.07 5.66 1.31
N VAL A 62 11.01 5.44 0.55
CA VAL A 62 9.79 4.76 1.06
C VAL A 62 9.39 3.60 0.17
N ILE A 63 9.02 2.50 0.82
CA ILE A 63 8.51 1.27 0.21
C ILE A 63 7.06 1.10 0.68
N MET A 64 6.13 1.05 -0.26
CA MET A 64 4.70 1.05 -0.04
C MET A 64 4.11 -0.26 -0.57
N ILE A 65 3.48 -1.05 0.29
CA ILE A 65 2.94 -2.37 -0.05
C ILE A 65 1.44 -2.35 0.23
N GLY A 66 0.63 -2.25 -0.83
CA GLY A 66 -0.80 -1.97 -0.71
C GLY A 66 -1.66 -2.57 -1.79
N PRO A 67 -1.92 -3.90 -1.78
CA PRO A 67 -2.83 -4.51 -2.73
C PRO A 67 -4.30 -4.11 -2.47
N GLY A 68 -5.12 -4.12 -3.53
CA GLY A 68 -6.53 -3.76 -3.46
C GLY A 68 -6.75 -2.35 -2.89
N THR A 69 -7.72 -2.23 -1.98
CA THR A 69 -8.03 -0.95 -1.33
C THR A 69 -6.94 -0.45 -0.39
N GLY A 70 -5.96 -1.29 -0.03
CA GLY A 70 -4.77 -0.89 0.72
C GLY A 70 -3.88 0.13 0.00
N ILE A 71 -4.16 0.42 -1.27
CA ILE A 71 -3.47 1.46 -2.04
C ILE A 71 -3.82 2.90 -1.58
N ALA A 72 -4.94 3.07 -0.86
CA ALA A 72 -5.50 4.37 -0.51
C ALA A 72 -4.51 5.34 0.18
N PRO A 73 -3.83 4.97 1.28
CA PRO A 73 -2.89 5.89 1.92
C PRO A 73 -1.66 6.17 1.05
N PHE A 74 -1.28 5.26 0.15
CA PHE A 74 -0.15 5.46 -0.74
C PHE A 74 -0.44 6.46 -1.85
N ARG A 75 -1.71 6.60 -2.27
CA ARG A 75 -2.13 7.71 -3.11
C ARG A 75 -1.90 9.04 -2.38
N SER A 76 -2.28 9.13 -1.10
CA SER A 76 -2.03 10.32 -0.27
C SER A 76 -0.54 10.63 -0.08
N PHE A 77 0.29 9.60 0.13
CA PHE A 77 1.75 9.77 0.26
C PHE A 77 2.37 10.34 -1.02
N MET A 78 1.97 9.83 -2.18
CA MET A 78 2.49 10.34 -3.46
C MET A 78 2.02 11.75 -3.76
N GLN A 79 0.75 12.07 -3.48
CA GLN A 79 0.23 13.44 -3.57
C GLN A 79 1.06 14.41 -2.70
N GLN A 80 1.36 14.02 -1.46
CA GLN A 80 2.20 14.83 -0.57
C GLN A 80 3.61 15.00 -1.12
N ARG A 81 4.29 13.92 -1.52
CA ARG A 81 5.68 14.00 -2.03
C ARG A 81 5.78 14.77 -3.35
N ALA A 82 4.80 14.62 -4.23
CA ALA A 82 4.72 15.40 -5.46
C ALA A 82 4.53 16.90 -5.18
N ALA A 83 3.62 17.26 -4.26
CA ALA A 83 3.37 18.65 -3.89
C ALA A 83 4.57 19.31 -3.19
N GLU A 84 5.34 18.56 -2.41
CA GLU A 84 6.56 19.03 -1.76
C GLU A 84 7.78 19.07 -2.71
N GLY A 85 7.67 18.53 -3.93
CA GLY A 85 8.76 18.51 -4.92
C GLY A 85 9.95 17.64 -4.51
N VAL A 86 9.70 16.59 -3.72
CA VAL A 86 10.72 15.78 -3.05
C VAL A 86 11.37 14.77 -4.00
N GLU A 87 12.71 14.65 -3.93
CA GLU A 87 13.50 13.72 -4.77
C GLU A 87 13.73 12.35 -4.11
N GLY A 88 13.36 12.19 -2.85
CA GLY A 88 13.42 10.92 -2.11
C GLY A 88 12.69 9.79 -2.85
N LYS A 89 13.35 8.62 -2.94
CA LYS A 89 12.85 7.51 -3.77
C LYS A 89 11.55 6.91 -3.24
N ASN A 90 10.64 6.57 -4.15
CA ASN A 90 9.34 5.96 -3.84
C ASN A 90 9.17 4.65 -4.58
N TRP A 91 8.77 3.59 -3.89
CA TRP A 91 8.50 2.28 -4.48
C TRP A 91 7.13 1.77 -4.07
N LEU A 92 6.27 1.49 -5.05
CA LEU A 92 4.96 0.88 -4.82
C LEU A 92 4.95 -0.60 -5.23
N PHE A 93 4.51 -1.47 -4.33
CA PHE A 93 4.06 -2.83 -4.61
C PHE A 93 2.53 -2.85 -4.57
N PHE A 94 1.92 -3.07 -5.73
CA PHE A 94 0.47 -3.16 -5.88
C PHE A 94 0.07 -4.52 -6.44
N GLY A 95 -1.11 -4.99 -6.04
CA GLY A 95 -1.65 -6.22 -6.60
C GLY A 95 -3.17 -6.26 -6.52
N ASN A 96 -3.76 -6.93 -7.52
CA ASN A 96 -5.20 -7.13 -7.63
C ASN A 96 -5.50 -8.31 -8.59
N PRO A 97 -6.77 -8.67 -8.84
CA PRO A 97 -7.09 -9.79 -9.73
C PRO A 97 -6.61 -9.58 -11.18
N HIS A 98 -7.03 -8.49 -11.82
CA HIS A 98 -6.78 -8.25 -13.25
C HIS A 98 -6.14 -6.89 -13.54
N PHE A 99 -5.15 -6.85 -14.43
CA PHE A 99 -4.53 -5.59 -14.87
C PHE A 99 -5.54 -4.65 -15.53
N THR A 100 -6.44 -5.19 -16.36
CA THR A 100 -7.35 -4.40 -17.20
C THR A 100 -8.56 -3.84 -16.47
N GLU A 101 -8.94 -4.44 -15.33
CA GLU A 101 -10.17 -4.10 -14.61
C GLU A 101 -9.88 -3.49 -13.24
N ASP A 102 -8.80 -3.93 -12.58
CA ASP A 102 -8.59 -3.70 -11.16
C ASP A 102 -7.36 -2.84 -10.85
N PHE A 103 -6.73 -2.21 -11.85
CA PHE A 103 -5.59 -1.32 -11.62
C PHE A 103 -6.06 0.07 -11.12
N LEU A 104 -6.34 0.14 -9.82
CA LEU A 104 -6.81 1.35 -9.15
C LEU A 104 -5.84 2.52 -9.35
N TYR A 105 -6.37 3.66 -9.81
CA TYR A 105 -5.62 4.90 -10.09
C TYR A 105 -4.47 4.75 -11.11
N GLN A 106 -4.57 3.76 -12.04
CA GLN A 106 -3.54 3.45 -13.04
C GLN A 106 -2.89 4.69 -13.70
N VAL A 107 -3.71 5.63 -14.18
CA VAL A 107 -3.23 6.82 -14.90
C VAL A 107 -2.41 7.72 -13.98
N GLU A 108 -2.77 7.83 -12.70
CA GLU A 108 -2.01 8.61 -11.71
C GLU A 108 -0.63 7.99 -11.47
N TRP A 109 -0.55 6.66 -11.31
CA TRP A 109 0.73 5.97 -11.14
C TRP A 109 1.63 6.10 -12.36
N GLN A 110 1.08 5.97 -13.57
CA GLN A 110 1.82 6.19 -14.82
C GLN A 110 2.37 7.62 -14.90
N ARG A 111 1.57 8.62 -14.47
CA ARG A 111 2.01 10.01 -14.38
C ARG A 111 3.15 10.17 -13.36
N TYR A 112 3.01 9.64 -12.15
CA TYR A 112 4.07 9.74 -11.13
C TYR A 112 5.37 9.08 -11.57
N VAL A 113 5.32 7.96 -12.29
CA VAL A 113 6.52 7.34 -12.88
C VAL A 113 7.14 8.26 -13.94
N LYS A 114 6.32 8.81 -14.84
CA LYS A 114 6.78 9.72 -15.91
C LYS A 114 7.41 11.00 -15.36
N GLU A 115 6.86 11.53 -14.28
CA GLU A 115 7.35 12.74 -13.59
C GLU A 115 8.53 12.46 -12.66
N GLY A 116 8.89 11.18 -12.45
CA GLY A 116 10.01 10.77 -11.61
C GLY A 116 9.71 10.72 -10.11
N VAL A 117 8.49 11.09 -9.69
CA VAL A 117 8.07 11.01 -8.28
C VAL A 117 8.00 9.55 -7.84
N LEU A 118 7.38 8.65 -8.62
CA LEU A 118 7.37 7.22 -8.33
C LEU A 118 8.57 6.55 -9.01
N SER A 119 9.59 6.22 -8.22
CA SER A 119 10.85 5.66 -8.74
C SER A 119 10.68 4.23 -9.25
N ARG A 120 9.83 3.43 -8.60
CA ARG A 120 9.59 2.02 -8.95
C ARG A 120 8.16 1.61 -8.67
N ILE A 121 7.64 0.71 -9.50
CA ILE A 121 6.35 0.06 -9.28
C ILE A 121 6.43 -1.42 -9.68
N ASP A 122 5.99 -2.28 -8.78
CA ASP A 122 5.89 -3.72 -8.99
C ASP A 122 4.42 -4.14 -8.87
N LEU A 123 3.96 -4.89 -9.87
CA LEU A 123 2.55 -5.21 -10.07
C LEU A 123 2.32 -6.73 -10.00
N ALA A 124 1.32 -7.14 -9.22
CA ALA A 124 0.95 -8.53 -9.01
C ALA A 124 -0.51 -8.79 -9.39
N TRP A 125 -0.72 -9.49 -10.50
CA TRP A 125 -2.05 -9.81 -11.04
C TRP A 125 -2.40 -11.26 -10.75
N SER A 126 -3.31 -11.50 -9.81
CA SER A 126 -3.55 -12.86 -9.31
C SER A 126 -4.38 -13.74 -10.25
N ARG A 127 -4.98 -13.18 -11.30
CA ARG A 127 -5.89 -13.88 -12.22
C ARG A 127 -5.61 -13.65 -13.72
N ASP A 128 -4.55 -12.95 -14.08
CA ASP A 128 -4.17 -12.73 -15.49
C ASP A 128 -3.45 -13.94 -16.12
N GLN A 129 -3.00 -14.87 -15.28
CA GLN A 129 -2.37 -16.13 -15.69
C GLN A 129 -2.80 -17.28 -14.76
N LYS A 130 -2.37 -18.50 -15.08
CA LYS A 130 -2.73 -19.71 -14.31
C LYS A 130 -2.14 -19.67 -12.91
N GLU A 131 -0.90 -19.22 -12.80
CA GLU A 131 -0.16 -19.06 -11.57
C GLU A 131 -0.65 -17.80 -10.85
N LYS A 132 -1.01 -17.93 -9.57
CA LYS A 132 -1.42 -16.77 -8.77
C LYS A 132 -0.18 -16.01 -8.35
N ILE A 133 -0.07 -14.76 -8.79
CA ILE A 133 1.01 -13.86 -8.41
C ILE A 133 0.44 -12.80 -7.45
N TYR A 134 1.09 -12.67 -6.30
CA TYR A 134 0.76 -11.70 -5.26
C TYR A 134 1.95 -10.79 -4.92
N VAL A 135 1.71 -9.75 -4.12
CA VAL A 135 2.75 -8.77 -3.77
C VAL A 135 3.93 -9.41 -3.03
N GLN A 136 3.70 -10.43 -2.21
CA GLN A 136 4.77 -11.16 -1.53
C GLN A 136 5.70 -11.91 -2.51
N ASP A 137 5.20 -12.32 -3.67
CA ASP A 137 6.03 -12.95 -4.70
C ASP A 137 6.93 -11.90 -5.35
N LYS A 138 6.40 -10.69 -5.58
CA LYS A 138 7.18 -9.55 -6.06
C LYS A 138 8.21 -9.05 -5.07
N LEU A 139 7.92 -9.07 -3.77
CA LEU A 139 8.90 -8.75 -2.74
C LEU A 139 10.10 -9.70 -2.79
N ARG A 140 9.85 -11.01 -2.92
CA ARG A 140 10.92 -12.02 -3.08
C ARG A 140 11.71 -11.81 -4.36
N GLU A 141 11.02 -11.61 -5.49
CA GLU A 141 11.65 -11.35 -6.79
C GLU A 141 12.58 -10.13 -6.75
N GLN A 142 12.17 -9.08 -6.04
CA GLN A 142 12.91 -7.82 -5.91
C GLN A 142 13.84 -7.78 -4.69
N GLY A 143 14.06 -8.91 -4.01
CA GLY A 143 14.67 -8.97 -2.68
C GLY A 143 16.01 -8.25 -2.55
N ALA A 144 16.92 -8.40 -3.53
CA ALA A 144 18.23 -7.76 -3.50
C ALA A 144 18.13 -6.21 -3.47
N GLU A 145 17.25 -5.66 -4.30
CA GLU A 145 17.04 -4.22 -4.37
C GLU A 145 16.24 -3.72 -3.16
N LEU A 146 15.26 -4.51 -2.69
CA LEU A 146 14.52 -4.22 -1.48
C LEU A 146 15.45 -4.10 -0.28
N TRP A 147 16.37 -5.07 -0.11
CA TRP A 147 17.39 -5.04 0.93
C TRP A 147 18.33 -3.84 0.81
N ARG A 148 18.72 -3.45 -0.42
CA ARG A 148 19.51 -2.24 -0.65
C ARG A 148 18.79 -0.98 -0.14
N TRP A 149 17.50 -0.83 -0.44
CA TRP A 149 16.71 0.30 0.04
C TRP A 149 16.56 0.29 1.56
N ILE A 150 16.37 -0.89 2.16
CA ILE A 150 16.33 -1.05 3.62
C ILE A 150 17.65 -0.58 4.26
N ASN A 151 18.80 -0.94 3.68
CA ASN A 151 20.11 -0.44 4.13
C ASN A 151 20.31 1.06 3.90
N ASP A 152 19.73 1.63 2.83
CA ASP A 152 19.73 3.07 2.56
C ASP A 152 18.81 3.86 3.52
N GLY A 153 18.23 3.21 4.54
CA GLY A 153 17.40 3.88 5.54
C GLY A 153 15.91 3.91 5.20
N ALA A 154 15.44 3.12 4.23
CA ALA A 154 14.04 3.18 3.80
C ALA A 154 13.04 2.91 4.93
N HIS A 155 11.86 3.52 4.79
CA HIS A 155 10.67 3.17 5.57
C HIS A 155 9.76 2.25 4.74
N ILE A 156 9.26 1.20 5.36
CA ILE A 156 8.38 0.18 4.79
C ILE A 156 6.98 0.38 5.37
N TYR A 157 5.98 0.40 4.49
CA TYR A 157 4.59 0.57 4.83
C TYR A 157 3.75 -0.56 4.26
N VAL A 158 2.88 -1.16 5.08
CA VAL A 158 1.94 -2.20 4.65
C VAL A 158 0.51 -1.77 4.95
N CYS A 159 -0.37 -1.81 3.95
CA CYS A 159 -1.78 -1.50 4.12
C CYS A 159 -2.69 -2.48 3.37
N GLY A 160 -3.82 -2.85 3.96
CA GLY A 160 -4.82 -3.75 3.36
C GLY A 160 -5.25 -4.90 4.28
N ASP A 161 -5.56 -6.07 3.70
CA ASP A 161 -6.11 -7.23 4.41
C ASP A 161 -5.18 -7.75 5.52
N ALA A 162 -5.64 -7.68 6.78
CA ALA A 162 -4.88 -8.15 7.93
C ALA A 162 -4.84 -9.68 8.06
N ARG A 163 -5.82 -10.39 7.48
CA ARG A 163 -6.04 -11.81 7.74
C ARG A 163 -5.05 -12.72 7.01
N ARG A 164 -4.68 -12.38 5.78
CA ARG A 164 -3.80 -13.21 4.95
C ARG A 164 -2.65 -12.39 4.40
N MET A 165 -2.95 -11.25 3.78
CA MET A 165 -1.95 -10.46 3.07
C MET A 165 -0.84 -9.96 4.00
N ALA A 166 -1.19 -9.37 5.15
CA ALA A 166 -0.21 -8.85 6.09
C ALA A 166 0.79 -9.91 6.58
N ALA A 167 0.32 -11.13 6.85
CA ALA A 167 1.18 -12.22 7.30
C ALA A 167 2.10 -12.75 6.18
N ASP A 168 1.59 -12.88 4.96
CA ASP A 168 2.36 -13.34 3.80
C ASP A 168 3.43 -12.32 3.38
N VAL A 169 3.12 -11.02 3.47
CA VAL A 169 4.07 -9.92 3.25
C VAL A 169 5.16 -9.92 4.31
N GLU A 170 4.80 -10.02 5.59
CA GLU A 170 5.77 -10.07 6.69
C GLU A 170 6.73 -11.24 6.55
N LYS A 171 6.20 -12.42 6.22
CA LYS A 171 7.03 -13.59 5.91
C LYS A 171 7.99 -13.35 4.75
N ALA A 172 7.53 -12.74 3.65
CA ALA A 172 8.40 -12.43 2.52
C ALA A 172 9.48 -11.40 2.89
N LEU A 173 9.18 -10.41 3.72
CA LEU A 173 10.17 -9.46 4.23
C LEU A 173 11.24 -10.16 5.07
N LEU A 174 10.85 -11.06 5.98
CA LEU A 174 11.79 -11.86 6.78
C LEU A 174 12.70 -12.72 5.91
N GLU A 175 12.13 -13.38 4.89
CA GLU A 175 12.89 -14.19 3.91
C GLU A 175 13.90 -13.34 3.15
N VAL A 176 13.50 -12.14 2.68
CA VAL A 176 14.40 -11.20 1.99
C VAL A 176 15.51 -10.69 2.92
N ILE A 177 15.18 -10.31 4.16
CA ILE A 177 16.17 -9.82 5.13
C ILE A 177 17.18 -10.93 5.47
N ALA A 178 16.72 -12.16 5.69
CA ALA A 178 17.59 -13.29 5.94
C ALA A 178 18.53 -13.57 4.76
N GLU A 179 17.97 -13.70 3.55
CA GLU A 179 18.73 -14.05 2.34
C GLU A 179 19.76 -12.97 1.97
N PHE A 180 19.34 -11.71 1.86
CA PHE A 180 20.20 -10.64 1.35
C PHE A 180 20.99 -9.93 2.45
N GLY A 181 20.54 -10.01 3.70
CA GLY A 181 21.27 -9.54 4.87
C GLY A 181 22.31 -10.53 5.40
N GLY A 182 22.30 -11.78 4.91
CA GLY A 182 23.26 -12.81 5.32
C GLY A 182 23.07 -13.24 6.78
N MET A 183 21.83 -13.29 7.23
CA MET A 183 21.45 -13.63 8.60
C MET A 183 20.42 -14.76 8.64
N ASP A 184 20.26 -15.42 9.79
CA ASP A 184 19.19 -16.41 9.96
C ASP A 184 17.83 -15.75 10.22
N LEU A 185 16.77 -16.57 10.25
CA LEU A 185 15.40 -16.07 10.41
C LEU A 185 15.13 -15.46 11.79
N GLU A 186 15.83 -15.91 12.83
CA GLU A 186 15.71 -15.35 14.18
C GLU A 186 16.30 -13.92 14.19
N SER A 187 17.51 -13.75 13.67
CA SER A 187 18.15 -12.44 13.50
C SER A 187 17.33 -11.51 12.58
N ALA A 188 16.71 -12.05 11.53
CA ALA A 188 15.85 -11.27 10.63
C ALA A 188 14.58 -10.77 11.33
N ASP A 189 14.02 -11.55 12.26
CA ASP A 189 12.86 -11.16 13.07
C ASP A 189 13.22 -10.06 14.08
N GLU A 190 14.38 -10.18 14.72
CA GLU A 190 14.95 -9.13 15.57
C GLU A 190 15.16 -7.84 14.77
N TYR A 191 15.77 -7.93 13.59
CA TYR A 191 16.00 -6.79 12.70
C TYR A 191 14.69 -6.11 12.27
N LEU A 192 13.68 -6.89 11.86
CA LEU A 192 12.38 -6.33 11.49
C LEU A 192 11.67 -5.71 12.71
N SER A 193 11.88 -6.26 13.90
CA SER A 193 11.36 -5.70 15.16
C SER A 193 12.05 -4.37 15.51
N GLU A 194 13.35 -4.25 15.30
CA GLU A 194 14.08 -2.98 15.44
C GLU A 194 13.52 -1.92 14.46
N LEU A 195 13.28 -2.29 13.19
CA LEU A 195 12.63 -1.38 12.24
C LEU A 195 11.25 -0.90 12.72
N ARG A 196 10.47 -1.71 13.46
CA ARG A 196 9.20 -1.26 14.07
C ARG A 196 9.45 -0.21 15.14
N VAL A 197 10.41 -0.45 16.02
CA VAL A 197 10.78 0.48 17.11
C VAL A 197 11.28 1.81 16.53
N GLU A 198 12.06 1.75 15.45
CA GLU A 198 12.55 2.93 14.70
C GLU A 198 11.48 3.63 13.86
N ARG A 199 10.23 3.14 13.84
CA ARG A 199 9.14 3.61 12.96
C ARG A 199 9.47 3.52 11.48
N ARG A 200 10.35 2.59 11.10
CA ARG A 200 10.73 2.28 9.71
C ARG A 200 9.98 1.08 9.15
N TYR A 201 9.23 0.33 9.95
CA TYR A 201 8.22 -0.62 9.48
C TYR A 201 6.88 -0.29 10.13
N GLN A 202 5.93 0.19 9.33
CA GLN A 202 4.61 0.66 9.77
C GLN A 202 3.49 -0.09 9.04
N ARG A 203 2.39 -0.37 9.75
CA ARG A 203 1.25 -1.11 9.18
C ARG A 203 -0.07 -0.43 9.51
N ASP A 204 -0.97 -0.45 8.54
CA ASP A 204 -2.37 -0.05 8.69
C ASP A 204 -3.25 -1.11 8.01
N VAL A 205 -3.55 -2.18 8.75
CA VAL A 205 -4.19 -3.39 8.23
C VAL A 205 -5.52 -3.65 8.94
N TYR A 206 -6.52 -4.10 8.19
CA TYR A 206 -7.90 -4.29 8.65
C TYR A 206 -8.53 -5.60 8.16
#